data_AF-A0AAV8GBN9-F1
#
_entry.id   AF-A0AAV8GBN9-F1
#
_cell.length_a   1.000
_cell.length_b   1.000
_cell.length_c   1.000
_cell.angle_alpha   90.00
_cell.angle_beta   90.00
_cell.angle_gamma   90.00
#
_symmetry.space_group_name_H-M   'P 1'
#
loop_
_entity.id
_entity.type
_entity.pdbx_description
1 polymer ?
#
loop_
_entity_poly.entity_id
_entity_poly.type
_entity_poly.pdbx_seq_one_letter_code
_entity_poly.pdbx_strand_id
1 'polypeptide(L)' 'MNWVSRKIHLYNVTMGLYMLDWWERYLFNILVLILLWFICYNSTRFATDVYENHLKSKVMYGGDFGFGGKIGPY' A
#
# COMPACT_ATOMS: atom_id res chain seq x y z
N MET A 1 1.72 31.61 8.23
CA MET A 1 1.91 30.18 8.59
C MET A 1 3.00 30.08 9.66
N ASN A 2 2.60 30.01 10.93
CA ASN A 2 3.55 30.02 12.04
C ASN A 2 4.28 28.68 12.16
N TRP A 3 5.56 28.68 11.81
CA TRP A 3 6.49 27.56 12.01
C TRP A 3 6.47 27.02 13.45
N VAL A 4 6.21 27.91 14.42
CA VAL A 4 6.01 27.59 15.84
C VAL A 4 4.82 26.67 16.08
N SER A 5 3.68 26.90 15.42
CA SER A 5 2.49 26.04 15.55
C SER A 5 2.75 24.63 15.00
N ARG A 6 3.52 24.54 13.90
CA ARG A 6 3.94 23.26 13.33
C ARG A 6 4.86 22.50 14.29
N LYS A 7 5.82 23.20 14.90
CA LYS A 7 6.73 22.64 15.92
C LYS A 7 5.98 22.17 17.17
N ILE A 8 5.00 22.93 17.65
CA ILE A 8 4.16 22.56 18.81
C ILE A 8 3.34 21.31 18.51
N HIS A 9 2.70 21.22 17.34
CA HIS A 9 1.92 20.03 16.96
C HIS A 9 2.78 18.77 16.87
N LEU A 10 3.95 18.87 16.24
CA LEU A 10 4.95 17.78 16.18
C LEU A 10 5.46 17.40 17.58
N TYR A 11 5.72 18.38 18.46
CA TYR A 11 6.09 18.11 19.85
C TYR A 11 4.95 17.43 20.61
N ASN A 12 3.71 17.87 20.46
CA ASN A 12 2.57 17.30 21.17
C ASN A 12 2.26 15.87 20.68
N VAL A 13 2.42 15.61 19.37
CA VAL A 13 2.29 14.26 18.82
C VAL A 13 3.43 13.36 19.27
N THR A 14 4.69 13.83 19.20
CA THR A 14 5.86 12.99 19.52
C THR A 14 5.99 12.77 21.02
N MET A 15 5.88 13.84 21.82
CA MET A 15 5.93 13.78 23.28
C MET A 15 4.64 13.20 23.86
N GLY A 16 3.46 13.45 23.28
CA GLY A 16 2.20 12.86 23.73
C GLY A 16 2.17 11.34 23.55
N LEU A 17 2.70 10.82 22.44
CA LEU A 17 2.94 9.38 22.28
C LEU A 17 4.05 8.87 23.22
N TYR A 18 4.96 9.75 23.64
CA TYR A 18 6.00 9.44 24.61
C TYR A 18 5.52 9.46 26.07
N MET A 19 4.38 10.12 26.33
CA MET A 19 3.73 10.24 27.64
C MET A 19 2.75 9.11 27.93
N LEU A 20 2.31 8.35 26.92
CA LEU A 20 1.53 7.13 27.12
C LEU A 20 2.29 6.18 28.05
N ASP A 21 1.54 5.50 28.92
CA ASP A 21 2.12 4.51 29.83
C ASP A 21 2.87 3.44 29.02
N TRP A 22 3.86 2.77 29.62
CA TRP A 22 4.73 1.85 28.89
C TRP A 22 3.89 0.80 28.14
N TRP A 23 2.80 0.32 28.76
CA TRP A 23 1.86 -0.61 28.14
C TRP A 23 1.05 -0.02 26.98
N GLU A 24 0.57 1.22 27.10
CA GLU A 24 -0.27 1.86 26.08
C GLU A 24 0.50 2.12 24.78
N ARG A 25 1.81 2.37 24.87
CA ARG A 25 2.68 2.48 23.69
C ARG A 25 2.75 1.20 22.87
N TYR A 26 2.84 0.05 23.54
CA TYR A 26 2.82 -1.23 22.84
C TYR A 26 1.46 -1.44 22.17
N LEU A 27 0.36 -1.11 22.85
CA LEU A 27 -0.98 -1.24 22.31
C LEU A 27 -1.18 -0.34 21.08
N PHE A 28 -0.77 0.92 21.14
CA PHE A 28 -0.89 1.85 20.02
C PHE A 28 -0.06 1.41 18.81
N ASN A 29 1.17 0.93 19.03
CA ASN A 29 2.05 0.46 17.96
C ASN A 29 1.48 -0.79 17.26
N ILE A 30 0.93 -1.74 18.04
CA ILE A 30 0.23 -2.91 17.51
C ILE A 30 -1.02 -2.50 16.72
N LEU A 31 -1.82 -1.55 17.22
CA LEU A 31 -2.99 -1.02 16.50
C LEU A 31 -2.60 -0.39 15.17
N VAL A 32 -1.54 0.42 15.13
CA VAL A 32 -1.03 1.03 13.88
C VAL A 32 -0.53 -0.05 12.91
N LEU A 33 0.18 -1.07 13.39
CA LEU A 33 0.62 -2.19 12.56
C LEU A 33 -0.56 -2.98 11.99
N ILE A 34 -1.60 -3.26 12.79
CA ILE A 34 -2.81 -3.96 12.34
C ILE A 34 -3.58 -3.10 11.34
N LEU A 35 -3.70 -1.80 11.58
CA LEU A 35 -4.35 -0.86 10.66
C LEU A 35 -3.60 -0.76 9.34
N LEU A 36 -2.28 -0.63 9.39
CA LEU A 36 -1.43 -0.59 8.20
C LEU A 36 -1.55 -1.91 7.42
N TRP A 37 -1.48 -3.05 8.12
CA TRP A 37 -1.68 -4.36 7.52
C TRP A 37 -3.03 -4.45 6.83
N PHE A 38 -4.10 -4.00 7.49
CA PHE A 38 -5.44 -4.01 6.93
C PHE A 38 -5.52 -3.15 5.67
N ILE A 39 -4.98 -1.93 5.68
CA ILE A 39 -4.97 -1.04 4.51
C ILE A 39 -4.14 -1.64 3.37
N CYS A 40 -2.97 -2.19 3.66
CA CYS A 40 -2.10 -2.83 2.69
C CYS A 40 -2.75 -4.06 2.08
N TYR A 41 -3.40 -4.91 2.88
CA TYR A 41 -4.10 -6.11 2.41
C TYR A 41 -5.29 -5.75 1.52
N ASN A 42 -6.08 -4.74 1.90
CA ASN A 42 -7.20 -4.27 1.08
C ASN A 42 -6.70 -3.59 -0.20
N SER A 43 -5.63 -2.80 -0.13
CA SER A 43 -5.02 -2.17 -1.30
C SER A 43 -4.40 -3.19 -2.25
N THR A 44 -3.73 -4.22 -1.74
CA THR A 44 -3.18 -5.28 -2.59
C THR A 44 -4.27 -6.06 -3.27
N ARG A 45 -5.38 -6.37 -2.59
CA ARG A 45 -6.53 -7.01 -3.25
C ARG A 45 -7.07 -6.17 -4.41
N PHE A 46 -7.31 -4.88 -4.18
CA PHE A 46 -7.76 -3.97 -5.24
C PHE A 46 -6.73 -3.84 -6.37
N ALA A 47 -5.44 -3.72 -6.05
CA ALA A 47 -4.38 -3.62 -7.04
C ALA A 47 -4.26 -4.90 -7.88
N THR A 48 -4.41 -6.08 -7.28
CA THR A 48 -4.44 -7.37 -7.98
C THR A 48 -5.63 -7.45 -8.93
N ASP A 49 -6.83 -7.07 -8.48
CA ASP A 49 -8.03 -7.07 -9.33
C ASP A 49 -7.85 -6.12 -10.53
N VAL A 50 -7.28 -4.92 -10.32
CA VAL A 50 -6.98 -3.97 -11.40
C VAL A 50 -5.87 -4.49 -12.32
N TYR A 51 -4.83 -5.10 -11.76
CA TYR A 51 -3.73 -5.68 -12.53
C TYR A 51 -4.22 -6.81 -13.44
N GLU A 52 -5.03 -7.74 -12.92
CA GLU A 52 -5.56 -8.84 -13.72
C GLU A 52 -6.54 -8.34 -14.79
N ASN A 53 -7.42 -7.39 -14.47
CA ASN A 53 -8.44 -6.95 -15.42
C ASN A 53 -7.93 -5.96 -16.48
N HIS A 54 -6.98 -5.08 -16.13
CA HIS A 54 -6.53 -4.01 -17.02
C HIS A 54 -5.12 -4.19 -17.56
N LEU A 55 -4.20 -4.79 -16.81
CA LEU A 55 -2.81 -4.96 -17.24
C LEU A 55 -2.60 -6.32 -17.91
N LYS A 56 -3.10 -7.42 -17.33
CA LYS A 56 -3.01 -8.75 -17.98
C LYS A 56 -3.80 -8.79 -19.28
N SER A 57 -4.98 -8.17 -19.34
CA SER A 57 -5.73 -8.03 -20.58
C SER A 57 -4.97 -7.22 -21.62
N LYS A 58 -4.35 -6.08 -21.26
CA LYS A 58 -3.52 -5.30 -22.20
C LYS A 58 -2.22 -5.99 -22.61
N VAL A 59 -1.60 -6.76 -21.74
CA VAL A 59 -0.38 -7.54 -22.06
C VAL A 59 -0.72 -8.73 -22.96
N MET A 60 -1.83 -9.42 -22.73
CA MET A 60 -2.24 -10.53 -23.60
C MET A 60 -2.82 -10.04 -24.94
N TYR A 61 -3.69 -9.04 -24.95
CA TYR A 61 -4.21 -8.46 -26.21
C TYR A 61 -3.17 -7.64 -26.98
N GLY A 62 -2.19 -7.04 -26.28
CA GLY A 62 -1.05 -6.34 -26.89
C GLY A 62 0.09 -7.26 -27.31
N GLY A 63 0.16 -8.48 -26.77
CA GLY A 63 1.14 -9.52 -27.11
C GLY A 63 0.74 -10.39 -28.31
N ASP A 64 -0.54 -10.38 -28.70
CA ASP A 64 -1.08 -11.16 -29.83
C ASP A 64 -0.89 -10.48 -31.22
N PHE A 65 -0.08 -9.42 -31.32
CA PHE A 65 0.35 -8.81 -32.59
C PHE A 65 1.78 -9.21 -32.99
N GLY A 66 2.22 -10.44 -32.69
CA GLY A 66 3.63 -10.78 -32.90
C GLY A 66 4.06 -12.23 -33.05
N PHE A 67 3.16 -13.22 -33.07
CA PHE A 67 3.59 -14.61 -33.31
C PHE A 67 2.67 -15.39 -34.26
N GLY A 68 2.39 -14.77 -35.41
CA GLY A 68 1.99 -15.47 -36.63
C GLY A 68 3.19 -16.21 -37.25
N GLY A 69 3.76 -17.18 -36.53
CA GLY A 69 4.81 -18.05 -37.02
C GLY A 69 4.24 -19.45 -37.25
N LYS A 70 3.82 -19.74 -38.48
CA LYS A 70 3.34 -21.07 -38.90
C LYS A 70 4.36 -22.15 -38.52
N ILE A 71 3.94 -23.13 -37.74
CA ILE A 71 4.60 -24.43 -37.69
C ILE A 71 3.75 -25.40 -38.51
N GLY A 72 4.24 -25.66 -39.73
CA GLY A 72 3.72 -26.69 -40.63
C GLY A 72 4.01 -28.10 -40.11
N PRO A 73 3.39 -29.13 -40.72
CA PRO A 73 3.32 -30.46 -40.15
C PRO A 73 4.60 -31.25 -40.43
N TYR A 74 5.16 -31.83 -39.39
CA TYR A 74 5.96 -33.05 -39.43
C TYR A 74 5.52 -33.96 -38.28
#